data_AF-A0A6G5A3S9-F1
#
_entry.id   AF-A0A6G5A3S9-F1
#
_cell.length_a   1.000
_cell.length_b   1.000
_cell.length_c   1.000
_cell.angle_alpha   90.00
_cell.angle_beta   90.00
_cell.angle_gamma   90.00
#
_symmetry.space_group_name_H-M   'P 1'
#
loop_
_entity.id
_entity.type
_entity.pdbx_description
1 polymer ?
#
loop_
_entity_poly.entity_id
_entity_poly.type
_entity_poly.pdbx_seq_one_letter_code
_entity_poly.pdbx_strand_id
1 'polypeptide(L)'
;MDILYYGAILQLFLGANAYHQQYITGHGTLGQLLVLLNTSDPFWLITRSYTIPTSRCVYALKKKLNGSYYEFGQYYLKNDTPTEEHLYAILSTTSEGDQGATFTVHKK
;
A
#
# COMPACT_ATOMS: atom_id res chain seq x y z
N MET A 1 -2.58 29.98 26.15
CA MET A 1 -2.78 29.61 24.73
C MET A 1 -2.23 28.20 24.51
N ASP A 2 -2.41 27.31 25.49
CA ASP A 2 -1.53 26.14 25.68
C ASP A 2 -2.28 24.81 25.60
N ILE A 3 -3.57 24.80 25.91
CA ILE A 3 -4.43 23.59 25.83
C ILE A 3 -4.51 23.04 24.40
N LEU A 4 -4.56 23.92 23.39
CA LEU A 4 -4.57 23.52 21.99
C LEU A 4 -3.22 22.92 21.55
N TYR A 5 -2.10 23.41 22.10
CA TYR A 5 -0.76 22.92 21.80
C TYR A 5 -0.53 21.53 22.41
N TYR A 6 -0.92 21.33 23.68
CA TYR A 6 -0.86 20.01 24.32
C TYR A 6 -1.82 19.01 23.69
N GLY A 7 -3.00 19.44 23.22
CA GLY A 7 -3.94 18.59 22.49
C GLY A 7 -3.39 18.09 21.16
N ALA A 8 -2.73 18.96 20.39
CA ALA A 8 -2.09 18.57 19.12
C ALA A 8 -0.92 17.60 19.33
N ILE A 9 -0.12 17.81 20.38
CA ILE A 9 0.99 16.91 20.75
C ILE A 9 0.43 15.53 21.15
N LEU A 10 -0.63 15.47 21.97
CA LEU A 10 -1.23 14.21 22.40
C LEU A 10 -1.79 13.40 21.23
N GLN A 11 -2.41 14.07 20.24
CA GLN A 11 -2.91 13.42 19.02
C GLN A 11 -1.78 12.84 18.17
N LEU A 12 -0.64 13.53 18.07
CA LEU A 12 0.55 13.01 17.37
C LEU A 12 1.16 11.80 18.09
N PHE A 13 1.21 11.81 19.42
CA PHE A 13 1.72 10.67 20.20
C PHE A 13 0.80 9.45 20.13
N LEU A 14 -0.53 9.63 20.16
CA LEU A 14 -1.48 8.52 20.00
C LEU A 14 -1.43 7.94 18.58
N GLY A 15 -1.32 8.78 17.54
CA GLY A 15 -1.19 8.33 16.16
C GLY A 15 0.10 7.55 15.87
N ALA A 16 1.22 7.94 16.48
CA ALA A 16 2.51 7.28 16.31
C ALA A 16 2.62 5.94 17.07
N ASN A 17 2.04 5.85 18.28
CA ASN A 17 2.10 4.63 19.10
C ASN A 17 0.96 3.64 18.81
N ALA A 18 -0.13 4.07 18.16
CA ALA A 18 -1.20 3.18 17.72
C ALA A 18 -0.87 2.40 16.43
N TYR A 19 0.34 2.54 15.89
CA TYR A 19 0.83 1.67 14.82
C TYR A 19 1.12 0.28 15.41
N HIS A 20 0.06 -0.45 15.74
CA HIS A 20 0.16 -1.84 16.12
C HIS A 20 0.53 -2.62 14.86
N GLN A 21 1.76 -3.09 14.81
CA GLN A 21 2.22 -4.02 13.79
C GLN A 21 1.39 -5.31 13.96
N GLN A 22 0.31 -5.44 13.19
CA GLN A 22 -0.50 -6.64 13.18
C GLN A 22 0.41 -7.80 12.75
N TYR A 23 0.67 -8.71 13.68
CA TYR A 23 1.22 -10.01 13.32
C TYR A 23 0.16 -10.73 12.49
N ILE A 24 0.35 -10.79 11.17
CA ILE A 24 -0.55 -11.49 10.26
C ILE A 24 -0.35 -13.00 10.53
N THR A 25 -1.25 -13.59 11.32
CA THR A 25 -1.19 -15.00 11.73
C THR A 25 -1.92 -15.95 10.77
N GLY A 26 -2.52 -15.43 9.69
CA GLY A 26 -3.31 -16.20 8.73
C GLY A 26 -2.97 -15.84 7.30
N HIS A 27 -3.12 -16.81 6.40
CA HIS A 27 -2.94 -16.61 4.98
C HIS A 27 -4.10 -15.80 4.40
N GLY A 28 -3.78 -14.70 3.71
CA GLY A 28 -4.78 -13.89 3.03
C GLY A 28 -5.36 -14.62 1.81
N THR A 29 -6.69 -14.62 1.70
CA THR A 29 -7.40 -15.17 0.52
C THR A 29 -7.43 -14.17 -0.63
N LEU A 30 -7.63 -14.65 -1.86
CA LEU A 30 -7.82 -13.77 -3.03
C LEU A 30 -9.01 -12.82 -2.84
N GLY A 31 -10.11 -13.29 -2.24
CA GLY A 31 -11.26 -12.44 -1.94
C GLY A 31 -10.94 -11.29 -0.99
N GLN A 32 -10.17 -11.57 0.08
CA GLN A 32 -9.72 -10.52 1.01
C GLN A 32 -8.78 -9.52 0.34
N LEU A 33 -7.87 -9.99 -0.52
CA LEU A 33 -7.00 -9.10 -1.30
C LEU A 33 -7.81 -8.21 -2.24
N LEU A 34 -8.81 -8.77 -2.95
CA LEU A 34 -9.70 -8.01 -3.82
C LEU A 34 -10.49 -6.93 -3.06
N VAL A 35 -11.00 -7.26 -1.87
CA VAL A 35 -11.69 -6.30 -1.00
C VAL A 35 -10.75 -5.19 -0.58
N LEU A 36 -9.54 -5.53 -0.13
CA LEU A 36 -8.53 -4.55 0.28
C LEU A 36 -8.19 -3.60 -0.88
N LEU A 37 -7.90 -4.15 -2.06
CA LEU A 37 -7.56 -3.38 -3.25
C LEU A 37 -8.74 -2.56 -3.80
N ASN A 38 -9.99 -2.89 -3.46
CA ASN A 38 -11.16 -2.16 -3.92
C ASN A 38 -11.44 -0.89 -3.09
N THR A 39 -10.42 -0.05 -2.91
CA THR A 39 -10.53 1.27 -2.27
C THR A 39 -10.27 2.40 -3.27
N SER A 40 -10.73 3.61 -2.97
CA SER A 40 -10.32 4.85 -3.63
C SER A 40 -9.09 5.49 -3.00
N ASP A 41 -8.70 5.04 -1.80
CA ASP A 41 -7.61 5.62 -1.05
C ASP A 41 -6.23 5.17 -1.56
N PRO A 42 -5.19 6.00 -1.40
CA PRO A 42 -3.83 5.62 -1.76
C PRO A 42 -3.25 4.58 -0.79
N PHE A 43 -2.55 3.59 -1.35
CA PHE A 43 -1.71 2.67 -0.58
C PHE A 43 -0.29 3.21 -0.46
N TRP A 44 0.08 3.64 0.73
CA TRP A 44 1.41 4.15 1.01
C TRP A 44 2.40 3.03 1.32
N LEU A 45 3.56 3.08 0.66
CA LEU A 45 4.68 2.20 0.99
C LEU A 45 5.40 2.75 2.23
N ILE A 46 5.10 2.17 3.39
CA ILE A 46 5.73 2.57 4.67
C ILE A 46 7.15 2.01 4.78
N THR A 47 7.33 0.73 4.44
CA THR A 47 8.62 0.03 4.53
C THR A 47 8.83 -0.87 3.31
N ARG A 48 10.10 -1.13 2.98
CA ARG A 48 10.53 -2.08 1.94
C ARG A 48 11.86 -2.71 2.35
N SER A 49 12.10 -3.94 1.91
CA SER A 49 13.32 -4.70 2.22
C SER A 49 14.54 -4.29 1.39
N TYR A 50 14.38 -3.41 0.40
CA TYR A 50 15.44 -2.96 -0.50
C TYR A 50 15.46 -1.43 -0.61
N THR A 51 16.61 -0.86 -0.95
CA THR A 51 16.78 0.59 -1.06
C THR A 51 16.77 1.03 -2.52
N ILE A 52 15.90 1.98 -2.87
CA ILE A 52 15.99 2.76 -4.11
C ILE A 52 16.26 4.21 -3.70
N PRO A 53 17.52 4.68 -3.74
CA PRO A 53 17.91 5.96 -3.13
C PRO A 53 17.16 7.17 -3.67
N THR A 54 16.74 7.10 -4.94
CA THR A 54 16.16 8.23 -5.66
C THR A 54 14.65 8.35 -5.51
N SER A 55 13.97 7.33 -4.96
CA SER A 55 12.50 7.28 -4.88
C SER A 55 12.01 7.41 -3.43
N ARG A 56 11.24 8.47 -3.15
CA ARG A 56 10.61 8.75 -1.86
C ARG A 56 9.09 8.93 -1.99
N CYS A 57 8.38 8.84 -0.86
CA CYS A 57 6.92 9.07 -0.79
C CYS A 57 6.14 8.20 -1.79
N VAL A 58 6.48 6.91 -1.86
CA VAL A 58 5.89 5.99 -2.84
C VAL A 58 4.49 5.61 -2.39
N TYR A 59 3.50 5.79 -3.27
CA TYR A 59 2.15 5.29 -3.07
C TYR A 59 1.54 4.76 -4.36
N ALA A 60 0.56 3.88 -4.23
CA ALA A 60 -0.22 3.35 -5.35
C ALA A 60 -1.68 3.81 -5.25
N LEU A 61 -2.26 4.22 -6.37
CA LEU A 61 -3.67 4.60 -6.47
C LEU A 61 -4.37 3.75 -7.52
N LYS A 62 -5.46 3.08 -7.12
CA LYS A 62 -6.28 2.27 -8.02
C LYS A 62 -6.83 3.12 -9.17
N LYS A 63 -6.67 2.63 -10.40
CA LYS A 63 -7.37 3.14 -11.59
C LYS A 63 -8.52 2.23 -11.99
N LYS A 64 -8.29 0.91 -11.97
CA LYS A 64 -9.29 -0.08 -12.36
C LYS A 64 -9.07 -1.39 -11.60
N LEU A 65 -10.17 -2.04 -11.22
CA LEU A 65 -10.16 -3.42 -10.76
C LEU A 65 -11.27 -4.16 -11.49
N ASN A 66 -10.93 -5.23 -12.21
CA ASN A 66 -11.88 -6.07 -12.93
C ASN A 66 -11.49 -7.54 -12.80
N GLY A 67 -12.19 -8.29 -11.95
CA GLY A 67 -11.85 -9.67 -11.61
C GLY A 67 -10.41 -9.74 -11.09
N SER A 68 -9.57 -10.54 -11.75
CA SER A 68 -8.15 -10.70 -11.42
C SER A 68 -7.23 -9.60 -11.97
N TYR A 69 -7.76 -8.61 -12.68
CA TYR A 69 -6.94 -7.57 -13.30
C TYR A 69 -7.02 -6.26 -12.53
N TYR A 70 -5.88 -5.72 -12.12
CA TYR A 70 -5.78 -4.49 -11.33
C TYR A 70 -4.85 -3.48 -12.01
N GLU A 71 -5.37 -2.32 -12.40
CA GLU A 71 -4.59 -1.20 -12.92
C GLU A 71 -4.45 -0.12 -11.85
N PHE A 72 -3.24 0.42 -11.71
CA PHE A 72 -2.95 1.46 -10.73
C PHE A 72 -1.85 2.41 -11.23
N GLY A 73 -1.90 3.65 -10.74
CA GLY A 73 -0.78 4.58 -10.85
C GLY A 73 0.12 4.41 -9.64
N GLN A 74 1.42 4.21 -9.85
CA GLN A 74 2.43 4.31 -8.82
C GLN A 74 3.04 5.71 -8.86
N TYR A 75 2.90 6.44 -7.78
CA TYR A 75 3.38 7.80 -7.63
C TYR A 75 4.56 7.82 -6.67
N TYR A 76 5.57 8.62 -7.00
CA TYR A 76 6.74 8.80 -6.16
C TYR A 76 7.49 10.08 -6.51
N LEU A 77 8.30 10.57 -5.58
CA LEU A 77 9.26 11.64 -5.85
C LEU A 77 10.57 11.03 -6.32
N LYS A 78 11.00 11.39 -7.53
CA LYS A 78 12.31 11.03 -8.09
C LYS A 78 13.20 12.25 -8.07
N ASN A 79 14.19 12.30 -7.19
CA ASN A 79 15.03 13.49 -7.00
C ASN A 79 14.18 14.77 -6.85
N ASP A 80 13.18 14.72 -5.97
CA ASP A 80 12.20 15.80 -5.69
C ASP A 80 11.26 16.18 -6.84
N THR A 81 11.31 15.44 -7.95
CA THR A 81 10.36 15.61 -9.06
C THR A 81 9.21 14.58 -8.92
N PRO A 82 7.94 15.03 -8.87
CA PRO A 82 6.80 14.13 -8.92
C PRO A 82 6.81 13.28 -10.19
N THR A 83 6.74 11.96 -10.01
CA THR A 83 6.73 10.98 -11.09
C THR A 83 5.56 10.04 -10.91
N GLU A 84 4.91 9.67 -12.01
CA GLU A 84 3.86 8.66 -12.07
C GLU A 84 4.26 7.55 -13.05
N GLU A 85 4.06 6.30 -12.66
CA GLU A 85 4.15 5.13 -13.53
C GLU A 85 2.80 4.42 -13.59
N HIS A 86 2.35 4.09 -14.80
CA HIS A 86 1.14 3.28 -14.98
C HIS A 86 1.52 1.80 -14.97
N LEU A 87 0.97 1.07 -14.00
CA LEU A 87 1.24 -0.34 -13.79
C LEU A 87 -0.06 -1.14 -13.82
N TYR A 88 0.07 -2.42 -14.12
CA TYR A 88 -1.02 -3.36 -13.94
C TYR A 88 -0.53 -4.61 -13.21
N ALA A 89 -1.44 -5.29 -12.54
CA ALA A 89 -1.18 -6.53 -11.84
C ALA A 89 -2.23 -7.59 -12.15
N ILE A 90 -1.78 -8.84 -12.14
CA ILE A 90 -2.63 -10.02 -12.22
C ILE A 90 -2.69 -10.65 -10.82
N LEU A 91 -3.91 -10.87 -10.35
CA LEU A 91 -4.22 -11.44 -9.05
C LEU A 91 -4.60 -12.91 -9.21
N SER A 92 -3.89 -13.81 -8.55
CA SER A 92 -4.21 -15.23 -8.56
C SER A 92 -4.05 -15.87 -7.18
N THR A 93 -4.60 -17.07 -7.02
CA THR A 93 -4.31 -17.93 -5.87
C THR A 93 -3.03 -18.72 -6.16
N THR A 94 -2.20 -18.93 -5.14
CA THR A 94 -1.09 -19.88 -5.25
C THR A 94 -1.63 -21.30 -5.46
N SER A 95 -1.08 -22.00 -6.46
CA SER A 95 -1.49 -23.37 -6.83
C SER A 95 -0.83 -24.47 -6.00
N GLU A 96 0.05 -24.12 -5.06
CA GLU A 96 0.84 -25.06 -4.28
C GLU A 96 0.41 -25.04 -2.82
N GLY A 97 -0.59 -25.86 -2.44
CA GLY A 97 -0.84 -26.36 -1.08
C GLY A 97 -1.21 -25.36 0.04
N ASP A 98 -0.79 -24.11 -0.08
CA ASP A 98 -0.90 -23.06 0.91
C ASP A 98 -1.88 -22.00 0.44
N GLN A 99 -2.76 -21.65 1.36
CA GLN A 99 -3.66 -20.51 1.23
C GLN A 99 -2.80 -19.26 0.95
N GLY A 100 -3.18 -18.48 -0.06
CA GLY A 100 -2.42 -17.30 -0.43
C GLY A 100 -2.96 -16.63 -1.69
N ALA A 101 -2.84 -15.32 -1.74
CA ALA A 101 -3.11 -14.52 -2.93
C ALA A 101 -1.81 -13.87 -3.40
N THR A 102 -1.57 -13.91 -4.71
CA THR A 102 -0.40 -13.29 -5.34
C THR A 102 -0.81 -12.02 -6.08
N PHE A 103 0.14 -11.08 -6.14
CA PHE A 103 0.00 -9.81 -6.83
C PHE A 103 1.21 -9.65 -7.76
N THR A 104 1.05 -10.03 -9.02
CA THR A 104 2.16 -10.02 -9.99
C THR A 104 2.12 -8.75 -10.82
N VAL A 105 3.12 -7.89 -10.67
CA VAL A 105 3.17 -6.56 -11.28
C VAL A 105 3.86 -6.59 -12.63
N HIS A 106 3.27 -5.86 -13.58
CA HIS A 106 3.78 -5.63 -14.91
C HIS A 106 3.78 -4.14 -15.23
N LYS A 107 4.74 -3.73 -16.08
CA LYS A 107 4.75 -2.39 -16.67
C LYS A 107 3.83 -2.37 -17.88
N LYS A 108 3.06 -1.29 -18.02
CA LYS A 108 2.24 -1.05 -19.21
C LYS A 108 3.07 -0.47 -20.34
#